data_AF-A0A7Y9KHR5-F1
#
_entry.id   AF-A0A7Y9KHR5-F1
#
_cell.length_a   1.000
_cell.length_b   1.000
_cell.length_c   1.000
_cell.angle_alpha   90.00
_cell.angle_beta   90.00
_cell.angle_gamma   90.00
#
_symmetry.space_group_name_H-M   'P 1'
#
loop_
_entity.id
_entity.type
_entity.pdbx_description
1 polymer ?
#
loop_
_entity_poly.entity_id
_entity_poly.type
_entity_poly.pdbx_seq_one_letter_code
_entity_poly.pdbx_strand_id
1 'polypeptide(L)'
;MTEWTTTPIDTRIVRGALELERTGRGVLPHRLPLAARVQFPDEYLARTEEQPSGVRLVFRTRATAVELDVLPTKRAYEGTPPQPDGFYDLVIDGRPAGRGSVPGGNLTVIDMATQKAVTTPGEPGTLRFAGLAPEAKDVEIWLPQVEPTELIALRTDAPAEPVPDRGSPVWLHHGSSISHGSTAAGPTSTWPAVAAARGGANLINLGFGGNALLDPFTARAIRDTPADLISLKIGINVANADAMRLRAFGPAVHGFLDTVREGHPETPLLLVSPILCPVQERTPGPLAPDPGAPRLRFRALGDPAEVASGRLTLTVIRDALAGIAARRAEDDPHLHYLDGRVLYGEADYAELPLPDEVHPAPESHRRIGERFAALVFESEHGAFAAR
;
A
#
# COMPACT_ATOMS: atom_id res chain seq x y z
N MET A 1 14.64 -35.68 16.85
CA MET A 1 15.12 -34.55 16.04
C MET A 1 13.96 -34.14 15.16
N THR A 2 13.52 -32.89 15.24
CA THR A 2 12.49 -32.37 14.35
C THR A 2 13.11 -32.19 12.97
N GLU A 3 12.57 -32.85 11.96
CA GLU A 3 13.06 -32.74 10.58
C GLU A 3 12.53 -31.44 9.98
N TRP A 4 13.43 -30.56 9.53
CA TRP A 4 13.08 -29.30 8.89
C TRP A 4 13.06 -29.45 7.38
N THR A 5 11.99 -28.99 6.75
CA THR A 5 11.84 -28.90 5.30
C THR A 5 12.00 -27.44 4.85
N THR A 6 12.86 -27.21 3.86
CA THR A 6 12.99 -25.90 3.20
C THR A 6 12.07 -25.85 1.99
N THR A 7 11.21 -24.83 1.92
CA THR A 7 10.28 -24.61 0.81
C THR A 7 10.78 -23.48 -0.08
N PRO A 8 10.83 -23.65 -1.42
CA PRO A 8 11.18 -22.57 -2.33
C PRO A 8 10.23 -21.37 -2.20
N ILE A 9 10.80 -20.16 -2.16
CA ILE A 9 10.04 -18.92 -2.17
C ILE A 9 9.85 -18.48 -3.62
N ASP A 10 8.64 -18.68 -4.14
CA ASP A 10 8.26 -18.30 -5.50
C ASP A 10 6.80 -17.81 -5.56
N THR A 11 6.33 -17.49 -6.77
CA THR A 11 4.99 -16.91 -7.02
C THR A 11 3.84 -17.84 -6.66
N ARG A 12 4.08 -19.13 -6.38
CA ARG A 12 3.04 -20.05 -5.91
C ARG A 12 2.65 -19.78 -4.46
N ILE A 13 3.60 -19.29 -3.66
CA ILE A 13 3.38 -18.98 -2.23
C ILE A 13 3.49 -17.49 -1.91
N VAL A 14 4.13 -16.66 -2.74
CA VAL A 14 4.12 -15.21 -2.53
C VAL A 14 2.90 -14.58 -3.22
N ARG A 15 2.15 -13.76 -2.47
CA ARG A 15 0.99 -13.00 -2.95
C ARG A 15 1.22 -11.50 -2.73
N GLY A 16 0.70 -10.67 -3.63
CA GLY A 16 0.74 -9.20 -3.53
C GLY A 16 1.97 -8.52 -4.14
N ALA A 17 2.98 -9.27 -4.55
CA ALA A 17 4.12 -8.76 -5.32
C ALA A 17 3.87 -8.96 -6.82
N LEU A 18 4.34 -8.03 -7.66
CA LEU A 18 4.23 -8.12 -9.12
C LEU A 18 5.45 -8.79 -9.75
N GLU A 19 6.60 -8.74 -9.06
CA GLU A 19 7.82 -9.40 -9.50
C GLU A 19 8.59 -9.91 -8.27
N LEU A 20 9.29 -11.03 -8.43
CA LEU A 20 10.27 -11.55 -7.46
C LEU A 20 11.64 -11.50 -8.10
N GLU A 21 12.43 -10.48 -7.76
CA GLU A 21 13.81 -10.34 -8.24
C GLU A 21 14.69 -11.40 -7.54
N ARG A 22 15.43 -12.17 -8.32
CA ARG A 22 16.42 -13.11 -7.76
C ARG A 22 17.68 -12.35 -7.36
N THR A 23 18.05 -12.45 -6.11
CA THR A 23 19.25 -11.82 -5.55
C THR A 23 20.36 -12.86 -5.35
N GLY A 24 21.49 -12.43 -4.79
CA GLY A 24 22.55 -13.35 -4.39
C GLY A 24 22.21 -14.25 -3.19
N ARG A 25 21.19 -13.91 -2.38
CA ARG A 25 20.82 -14.67 -1.16
C ARG A 25 19.42 -15.30 -1.24
N GLY A 26 18.51 -14.78 -2.05
CA GLY A 26 17.12 -15.21 -2.09
C GLY A 26 16.31 -14.47 -3.16
N VAL A 27 15.15 -13.92 -2.75
CA VAL A 27 14.27 -13.13 -3.61
C VAL A 27 13.85 -11.82 -2.96
N LEU A 28 13.81 -10.73 -3.73
CA LEU A 28 13.26 -9.44 -3.32
C LEU A 28 11.90 -9.23 -4.00
N PRO A 29 10.79 -9.13 -3.25
CA PRO A 29 9.49 -8.81 -3.82
C PRO A 29 9.42 -7.33 -4.24
N HIS A 30 9.04 -7.08 -5.49
CA HIS A 30 8.75 -5.75 -6.02
C HIS A 30 7.24 -5.58 -6.23
N ARG A 31 6.75 -4.37 -5.96
CA ARG A 31 5.35 -4.01 -6.22
C ARG A 31 5.18 -3.28 -7.55
N LEU A 32 6.26 -2.94 -8.22
CA LEU A 32 6.26 -2.51 -9.63
C LEU A 32 7.08 -3.48 -10.50
N PRO A 33 6.63 -3.77 -11.73
CA PRO A 33 7.40 -4.61 -12.65
C PRO A 33 8.66 -3.88 -13.13
N LEU A 34 9.69 -4.62 -13.54
CA LEU A 34 10.94 -4.08 -14.09
C LEU A 34 10.72 -3.01 -15.17
N ALA A 35 9.75 -3.22 -16.06
CA ALA A 35 9.41 -2.27 -17.12
C ALA A 35 8.95 -0.90 -16.60
N ALA A 36 8.38 -0.84 -15.39
CA ALA A 36 8.08 0.41 -14.70
C ALA A 36 9.32 0.95 -13.97
N ARG A 37 10.08 0.09 -13.29
CA ARG A 37 11.28 0.46 -12.52
C ARG A 37 12.35 1.16 -13.34
N VAL A 38 12.49 0.83 -14.63
CA VAL A 38 13.44 1.53 -15.52
C VAL A 38 12.98 2.92 -15.98
N GLN A 39 11.75 3.34 -15.66
CA GLN A 39 11.17 4.62 -16.10
C GLN A 39 11.19 5.71 -15.02
N PHE A 40 11.58 5.39 -13.79
CA PHE A 40 11.79 6.38 -12.74
C PHE A 40 13.22 6.24 -12.20
N PRO A 41 14.05 7.30 -12.25
CA PRO A 41 15.37 7.30 -11.60
C PRO A 41 15.29 7.74 -10.13
N ASP A 42 14.07 7.96 -9.60
CA ASP A 42 13.83 8.51 -8.27
C ASP A 42 14.07 7.47 -7.16
N GLU A 43 15.03 7.74 -6.28
CA GLU A 43 15.36 6.85 -5.18
C GLU A 43 14.22 6.70 -4.16
N TYR A 44 13.33 7.70 -4.06
CA TYR A 44 12.23 7.64 -3.10
C TYR A 44 11.16 6.63 -3.54
N LEU A 45 10.74 6.64 -4.80
CA LEU A 45 9.86 5.62 -5.36
C LEU A 45 10.53 4.24 -5.38
N ALA A 46 11.81 4.13 -5.76
CA ALA A 46 12.54 2.87 -5.73
C ALA A 46 12.49 2.19 -4.35
N ARG A 47 12.80 2.95 -3.29
CA ARG A 47 12.68 2.44 -1.91
C ARG A 47 11.25 2.09 -1.51
N THR A 48 10.27 2.87 -1.98
CA THR A 48 8.86 2.72 -1.58
C THR A 48 8.20 1.52 -2.25
N GLU A 49 8.54 1.22 -3.50
CA GLU A 49 7.94 0.08 -4.21
C GLU A 49 8.49 -1.26 -3.71
N GLU A 50 9.77 -1.30 -3.30
CA GLU A 50 10.42 -2.45 -2.65
C GLU A 50 9.87 -2.77 -1.26
N GLN A 51 9.23 -1.81 -0.58
CA GLN A 51 8.56 -2.06 0.69
C GLN A 51 7.35 -2.97 0.48
N PRO A 52 7.27 -4.15 1.12
CA PRO A 52 6.33 -5.21 0.79
C PRO A 52 4.92 -4.98 1.38
N SER A 53 4.39 -3.75 1.31
CA SER A 53 3.04 -3.43 1.79
C SER A 53 1.99 -4.27 1.07
N GLY A 54 1.24 -5.09 1.83
CA GLY A 54 0.24 -6.02 1.30
C GLY A 54 0.80 -7.33 0.73
N VAL A 55 2.13 -7.50 0.70
CA VAL A 55 2.77 -8.73 0.27
C VAL A 55 2.82 -9.73 1.43
N ARG A 56 2.57 -11.00 1.14
CA ARG A 56 2.61 -12.08 2.13
C ARG A 56 3.05 -13.41 1.53
N LEU A 57 3.62 -14.27 2.36
CA LEU A 57 3.76 -15.70 2.05
C LEU A 57 2.47 -16.41 2.46
N VAL A 58 1.96 -17.31 1.62
CA VAL A 58 0.70 -18.02 1.79
C VAL A 58 0.92 -19.49 1.45
N PHE A 59 0.76 -20.38 2.42
CA PHE A 59 0.97 -21.82 2.24
C PHE A 59 0.13 -22.64 3.21
N ARG A 60 -0.20 -23.87 2.81
CA ARG A 60 -0.89 -24.85 3.64
C ARG A 60 0.12 -25.80 4.26
N THR A 61 0.01 -26.05 5.57
CA THR A 61 0.94 -26.96 6.27
C THR A 61 0.33 -27.55 7.54
N ARG A 62 0.95 -28.62 8.04
CA ARG A 62 0.73 -29.18 9.38
C ARG A 62 1.81 -28.74 10.38
N ALA A 63 2.74 -27.87 9.97
CA ALA A 63 3.88 -27.44 10.75
C ALA A 63 3.46 -26.87 12.12
N THR A 64 4.18 -27.23 13.17
CA THR A 64 4.06 -26.65 14.51
C THR A 64 5.07 -25.54 14.75
N ALA A 65 6.08 -25.43 13.87
CA ALA A 65 7.03 -24.33 13.83
C ALA A 65 7.35 -23.90 12.39
N VAL A 66 7.45 -22.59 12.20
CA VAL A 66 7.81 -21.95 10.93
C VAL A 66 8.95 -20.97 11.20
N GLU A 67 9.97 -21.03 10.35
CA GLU A 67 11.06 -20.06 10.31
C GLU A 67 11.14 -19.41 8.94
N LEU A 68 11.37 -18.10 8.92
CA LEU A 68 11.62 -17.33 7.71
C LEU A 68 12.91 -16.55 7.90
N ASP A 69 13.93 -16.90 7.11
CA ASP A 69 15.15 -16.10 7.03
C ASP A 69 14.92 -14.92 6.10
N VAL A 70 15.30 -13.75 6.56
CA VAL A 70 15.12 -12.48 5.85
C VAL A 70 16.32 -11.58 6.03
N LEU A 71 16.52 -10.69 5.05
CA LEU A 71 17.40 -9.54 5.18
C LEU A 71 16.55 -8.26 5.03
N PRO A 72 16.08 -7.66 6.14
CA PRO A 72 15.39 -6.40 6.10
C PRO A 72 16.37 -5.24 5.81
N THR A 73 15.87 -4.18 5.19
CA THR A 73 16.61 -2.92 5.01
C THR A 73 15.98 -1.84 5.87
N LYS A 74 16.63 -1.57 7.01
CA LYS A 74 16.21 -0.57 8.00
C LYS A 74 16.47 0.82 7.49
N ARG A 75 15.68 1.79 7.97
CA ARG A 75 15.79 3.19 7.60
C ARG A 75 16.21 4.04 8.79
N ALA A 76 17.13 4.96 8.57
CA ALA A 76 17.42 6.09 9.46
C ALA A 76 17.43 7.39 8.66
N TYR A 77 17.22 8.51 9.33
CA TYR A 77 17.50 9.83 8.75
C TYR A 77 18.81 10.38 9.33
N GLU A 78 19.55 11.17 8.57
CA GLU A 78 20.81 11.75 9.05
C GLU A 78 20.64 12.44 10.41
N GLY A 79 21.51 12.11 11.36
CA GLY A 79 21.45 12.64 12.74
C GLY A 79 20.36 12.05 13.63
N THR A 80 19.62 11.03 13.18
CA THR A 80 18.55 10.37 13.95
C THR A 80 18.82 8.87 14.14
N PRO A 81 18.29 8.24 15.21
CA PRO A 81 18.37 6.79 15.34
C PRO A 81 17.58 6.06 14.24
N PRO A 82 17.90 4.79 13.95
CA PRO A 82 17.08 3.96 13.08
C PRO A 82 15.61 3.94 13.50
N GLN A 83 14.73 3.86 12.51
CA GLN A 83 13.31 3.62 12.73
C GLN A 83 13.11 2.25 13.40
N PRO A 84 12.00 2.07 14.15
CA PRO A 84 11.66 0.77 14.74
C PRO A 84 11.61 -0.35 13.70
N ASP A 85 11.90 -1.58 14.15
CA ASP A 85 11.83 -2.75 13.29
C ASP A 85 10.43 -2.96 12.69
N GLY A 86 10.39 -3.35 11.42
CA GLY A 86 9.18 -3.84 10.78
C GLY A 86 8.61 -5.08 11.47
N PHE A 87 7.29 -5.14 11.53
CA PHE A 87 6.56 -6.29 12.04
C PHE A 87 6.16 -7.25 10.93
N TYR A 88 6.18 -8.54 11.26
CA TYR A 88 5.64 -9.63 10.47
C TYR A 88 4.42 -10.16 11.22
N ASP A 89 3.25 -10.12 10.58
CA ASP A 89 2.01 -10.62 11.17
C ASP A 89 1.75 -12.05 10.70
N LEU A 90 1.47 -12.94 11.65
CA LEU A 90 1.06 -14.31 11.40
C LEU A 90 -0.47 -14.38 11.39
N VAL A 91 -1.03 -14.94 10.32
CA VAL A 91 -2.45 -15.25 10.19
C VAL A 91 -2.60 -16.75 9.94
N ILE A 92 -3.52 -17.40 10.66
CA ILE A 92 -3.85 -18.81 10.50
C ILE A 92 -5.34 -18.92 10.19
N ASP A 93 -5.68 -19.54 9.07
CA ASP A 93 -7.06 -19.73 8.59
C ASP A 93 -7.86 -18.41 8.65
N GLY A 94 -7.25 -17.33 8.17
CA GLY A 94 -7.84 -15.98 8.12
C GLY A 94 -7.90 -15.24 9.47
N ARG A 95 -7.33 -15.78 10.56
CA ARG A 95 -7.34 -15.16 11.89
C ARG A 95 -5.94 -14.77 12.35
N PRO A 96 -5.75 -13.56 12.94
CA PRO A 96 -4.48 -13.20 13.56
C PRO A 96 -4.04 -14.23 14.61
N ALA A 97 -2.80 -14.68 14.51
CA ALA A 97 -2.27 -15.77 15.33
C ALA A 97 -0.90 -15.45 15.96
N GLY A 98 -0.28 -14.33 15.61
CA GLY A 98 0.99 -13.91 16.19
C GLY A 98 1.62 -12.73 15.47
N ARG A 99 2.71 -12.23 16.04
CA ARG A 99 3.53 -11.17 15.47
C ARG A 99 4.98 -11.38 15.88
N GLY A 100 5.90 -11.06 14.99
CA GLY A 100 7.33 -11.00 15.29
C GLY A 100 8.02 -9.86 14.54
N SER A 101 9.31 -9.69 14.80
CA SER A 101 10.19 -8.77 14.08
C SER A 101 11.55 -9.44 13.89
N VAL A 102 12.32 -8.95 12.92
CA VAL A 102 13.71 -9.36 12.72
C VAL A 102 14.58 -8.12 12.92
N PRO A 103 15.37 -8.07 14.01
CA PRO A 103 16.29 -6.95 14.25
C PRO A 103 17.50 -7.05 13.31
N GLY A 104 18.17 -5.92 13.09
CA GLY A 104 19.37 -5.85 12.24
C GLY A 104 19.04 -5.80 10.75
N GLY A 105 19.90 -6.37 9.91
CA GLY A 105 19.82 -6.24 8.45
C GLY A 105 20.58 -5.04 7.90
N ASN A 106 20.31 -4.69 6.64
CA ASN A 106 20.93 -3.52 6.01
C ASN A 106 20.44 -2.24 6.69
N LEU A 107 21.24 -1.19 6.67
CA LEU A 107 20.85 0.13 7.16
C LEU A 107 21.01 1.18 6.06
N THR A 108 19.90 1.79 5.68
CA THR A 108 19.86 2.93 4.76
C THR A 108 19.69 4.22 5.56
N VAL A 109 20.70 5.10 5.50
CA VAL A 109 20.66 6.45 6.08
C VAL A 109 20.28 7.45 4.99
N ILE A 110 19.25 8.25 5.23
CA ILE A 110 18.64 9.15 4.24
C ILE A 110 18.81 10.61 4.66
N ASP A 111 19.30 11.44 3.76
CA ASP A 111 19.21 12.90 3.85
C ASP A 111 17.78 13.32 3.50
N MET A 112 17.07 13.91 4.47
CA MET A 112 15.68 14.33 4.29
C MET A 112 15.50 15.44 3.26
N ALA A 113 16.50 16.31 3.09
CA ALA A 113 16.45 17.44 2.17
C ALA A 113 16.76 17.01 0.73
N THR A 114 17.76 16.17 0.52
CA THR A 114 18.20 15.76 -0.83
C THR A 114 17.63 14.41 -1.28
N GLN A 115 17.01 13.64 -0.38
CA GLN A 115 16.54 12.26 -0.58
C GLN A 115 17.62 11.23 -0.92
N LYS A 116 18.90 11.65 -0.93
CA LYS A 116 20.04 10.77 -1.12
C LYS A 116 20.13 9.76 0.02
N ALA A 117 20.48 8.54 -0.34
CA ALA A 117 20.62 7.44 0.60
C ALA A 117 21.99 6.76 0.51
N VAL A 118 22.51 6.36 1.67
CA VAL A 118 23.67 5.47 1.77
C VAL A 118 23.24 4.21 2.51
N THR A 119 23.44 3.06 1.87
CA THR A 119 23.12 1.75 2.45
C THR A 119 24.38 1.03 2.90
N THR A 120 24.42 0.69 4.19
CA THR A 120 25.43 -0.19 4.77
C THR A 120 24.87 -1.61 4.85
N PRO A 121 25.54 -2.61 4.25
CA PRO A 121 25.11 -4.01 4.33
C PRO A 121 25.11 -4.53 5.77
N GLY A 122 24.17 -5.44 6.06
CA GLY A 122 24.13 -6.16 7.33
C GLY A 122 23.87 -7.66 7.15
N GLU A 123 23.70 -8.32 8.28
CA GLU A 123 23.47 -9.76 8.35
C GLU A 123 21.98 -10.10 8.32
N PRO A 124 21.60 -11.23 7.68
CA PRO A 124 20.24 -11.75 7.78
C PRO A 124 19.86 -12.15 9.20
N GLY A 125 18.55 -12.23 9.45
CA GLY A 125 18.01 -12.79 10.68
C GLY A 125 16.84 -13.74 10.43
N THR A 126 16.45 -14.49 11.46
CA THR A 126 15.39 -15.49 11.39
C THR A 126 14.17 -15.04 12.17
N LEU A 127 13.04 -14.89 11.49
CA LEU A 127 11.72 -14.82 12.11
C LEU A 127 11.27 -16.23 12.48
N ARG A 128 10.79 -16.45 13.71
CA ARG A 128 10.30 -17.76 14.16
C ARG A 128 8.92 -17.68 14.80
N PHE A 129 8.00 -18.50 14.31
CA PHE A 129 6.73 -18.81 14.97
C PHE A 129 6.73 -20.29 15.39
N ALA A 130 6.38 -20.57 16.64
CA ALA A 130 6.37 -21.92 17.19
C ALA A 130 5.14 -22.16 18.07
N GLY A 131 4.86 -23.42 18.40
CA GLY A 131 3.67 -23.79 19.18
C GLY A 131 2.38 -23.68 18.38
N LEU A 132 2.47 -23.80 17.04
CA LEU A 132 1.29 -23.81 16.17
C LEU A 132 0.59 -25.17 16.27
N ALA A 133 -0.72 -25.18 16.09
CA ALA A 133 -1.53 -26.39 16.18
C ALA A 133 -1.15 -27.40 15.06
N PRO A 134 -1.08 -28.73 15.32
CA PRO A 134 -0.56 -29.73 14.36
C PRO A 134 -1.52 -30.12 13.23
N GLU A 135 -2.71 -29.52 13.17
CA GLU A 135 -3.69 -29.71 12.12
C GLU A 135 -3.26 -28.99 10.82
N ALA A 136 -3.83 -29.45 9.70
CA ALA A 136 -3.63 -28.81 8.41
C ALA A 136 -4.35 -27.45 8.40
N LYS A 137 -3.58 -26.39 8.15
CA LYS A 137 -4.02 -24.99 8.23
C LYS A 137 -3.40 -24.17 7.10
N ASP A 138 -4.11 -23.12 6.70
CA ASP A 138 -3.59 -22.11 5.78
C ASP A 138 -2.85 -21.06 6.63
N VAL A 139 -1.57 -20.85 6.34
CA VAL A 139 -0.69 -19.91 7.04
C VAL A 139 -0.40 -18.74 6.10
N GLU A 140 -0.57 -17.52 6.61
CA GLU A 140 -0.06 -16.32 5.98
C GLU A 140 0.97 -15.61 6.87
N ILE A 141 2.08 -15.20 6.27
CA ILE A 141 3.07 -14.33 6.90
C ILE A 141 3.07 -13.01 6.13
N TRP A 142 2.42 -12.00 6.69
CA TRP A 142 2.36 -10.67 6.12
C TRP A 142 3.65 -9.91 6.39
N LEU A 143 4.26 -9.38 5.33
CA LEU A 143 5.56 -8.73 5.37
C LEU A 143 5.46 -7.27 5.84
N PRO A 144 6.53 -6.70 6.43
CA PRO A 144 6.51 -5.36 6.99
C PRO A 144 6.30 -4.30 5.90
N GLN A 145 5.26 -3.48 6.04
CA GLN A 145 4.97 -2.41 5.08
C GLN A 145 5.96 -1.23 5.12
N VAL A 146 6.92 -1.23 6.05
CA VAL A 146 7.76 -0.06 6.37
C VAL A 146 9.23 -0.23 5.97
N GLU A 147 9.65 -1.45 5.60
CA GLU A 147 11.04 -1.76 5.26
C GLU A 147 11.12 -2.78 4.11
N PRO A 148 11.96 -2.56 3.07
CA PRO A 148 12.25 -3.60 2.10
C PRO A 148 12.74 -4.87 2.79
N THR A 149 12.31 -6.03 2.30
CA THR A 149 12.63 -7.32 2.92
C THR A 149 12.99 -8.33 1.85
N GLU A 150 14.26 -8.69 1.78
CA GLU A 150 14.70 -9.83 0.97
C GLU A 150 14.39 -11.14 1.70
N LEU A 151 13.74 -12.07 1.00
CA LEU A 151 13.30 -13.37 1.51
C LEU A 151 14.33 -14.44 1.13
N ILE A 152 14.93 -15.10 2.12
CA ILE A 152 16.06 -16.01 1.91
C ILE A 152 15.61 -17.47 1.92
N ALA A 153 14.95 -17.90 3.00
CA ALA A 153 14.53 -19.29 3.14
C ALA A 153 13.30 -19.43 4.04
N LEU A 154 12.30 -20.18 3.58
CA LEU A 154 11.17 -20.63 4.37
C LEU A 154 11.44 -22.05 4.87
N ARG A 155 11.53 -22.24 6.18
CA ARG A 155 11.71 -23.55 6.82
C ARG A 155 10.50 -23.88 7.69
N THR A 156 10.08 -25.15 7.64
CA THR A 156 8.93 -25.65 8.38
C THR A 156 9.22 -27.06 8.89
N ASP A 157 8.66 -27.44 10.04
CA ASP A 157 8.81 -28.80 10.61
C ASP A 157 7.79 -29.82 10.05
N ALA A 158 7.04 -29.44 9.02
CA ALA A 158 6.24 -30.31 8.17
C ALA A 158 6.16 -29.67 6.77
N PRO A 159 5.91 -30.44 5.68
CA PRO A 159 5.83 -29.88 4.33
C PRO A 159 4.87 -28.68 4.23
N ALA A 160 5.28 -27.68 3.45
CA ALA A 160 4.45 -26.53 3.09
C ALA A 160 4.12 -26.59 1.60
N GLU A 161 2.84 -26.48 1.28
CA GLU A 161 2.31 -26.57 -0.08
C GLU A 161 1.55 -25.29 -0.44
N PRO A 162 1.48 -24.90 -1.72
CA PRO A 162 0.64 -23.78 -2.14
C PRO A 162 -0.82 -23.97 -1.69
N VAL A 163 -1.46 -22.91 -1.19
CA VAL A 163 -2.89 -22.95 -0.87
C VAL A 163 -3.68 -23.12 -2.17
N PRO A 164 -4.67 -24.04 -2.23
CA PRO A 164 -5.55 -24.17 -3.39
C PRO A 164 -6.27 -22.86 -3.69
N ASP A 165 -6.44 -22.53 -4.96
CA ASP A 165 -7.28 -21.41 -5.35
C ASP A 165 -8.73 -21.71 -4.98
N ARG A 166 -9.33 -20.82 -4.19
CA ARG A 166 -10.72 -20.91 -3.71
C ARG A 166 -11.65 -19.93 -4.43
N GLY A 167 -11.16 -19.23 -5.46
CA GLY A 167 -11.93 -18.26 -6.23
C GLY A 167 -12.15 -16.91 -5.54
N SER A 168 -11.34 -16.59 -4.52
CA SER A 168 -11.38 -15.26 -3.87
C SER A 168 -10.90 -14.19 -4.86
N PRO A 169 -11.68 -13.10 -5.06
CA PRO A 169 -11.36 -12.09 -6.07
C PRO A 169 -10.04 -11.39 -5.75
N VAL A 170 -9.23 -11.14 -6.76
CA VAL A 170 -8.03 -10.33 -6.68
C VAL A 170 -8.42 -8.85 -6.71
N TRP A 171 -8.15 -8.16 -5.61
CA TRP A 171 -8.36 -6.72 -5.49
C TRP A 171 -7.04 -5.98 -5.63
N LEU A 172 -6.90 -5.24 -6.72
CA LEU A 172 -5.80 -4.32 -6.94
C LEU A 172 -6.18 -2.92 -6.45
N HIS A 173 -5.41 -2.39 -5.51
CA HIS A 173 -5.57 -1.05 -4.99
C HIS A 173 -4.34 -0.19 -5.31
N HIS A 174 -4.53 0.97 -5.94
CA HIS A 174 -3.49 1.99 -6.07
C HIS A 174 -3.82 3.24 -5.25
N GLY A 175 -2.81 3.82 -4.60
CA GLY A 175 -2.99 5.05 -3.83
C GLY A 175 -1.70 5.58 -3.22
N SER A 176 -1.84 6.49 -2.25
CA SER A 176 -0.74 7.24 -1.63
C SER A 176 -0.14 6.54 -0.40
N SER A 177 0.57 7.29 0.45
CA SER A 177 1.09 6.87 1.76
C SER A 177 0.01 6.29 2.68
N ILE A 178 -1.21 6.83 2.61
CA ILE A 178 -2.35 6.33 3.38
C ILE A 178 -2.70 4.90 2.96
N SER A 179 -2.71 4.65 1.65
CA SER A 179 -2.94 3.30 1.09
C SER A 179 -1.75 2.37 1.30
N HIS A 180 -0.54 2.90 1.25
CA HIS A 180 0.67 2.18 1.60
C HIS A 180 0.64 1.66 3.06
N GLY A 181 -0.12 2.31 3.94
CA GLY A 181 -0.18 1.96 5.35
C GLY A 181 0.87 2.68 6.19
N SER A 182 1.31 3.88 5.74
CA SER A 182 2.04 4.81 6.61
C SER A 182 1.27 4.98 7.91
N THR A 183 1.96 4.94 9.05
CA THR A 183 1.39 5.03 10.41
C THR A 183 0.40 3.94 10.83
N ALA A 184 0.13 2.91 10.02
CA ALA A 184 -0.59 1.73 10.48
C ALA A 184 0.22 0.94 11.54
N ALA A 185 -0.47 0.28 12.48
CA ALA A 185 0.19 -0.48 13.56
C ALA A 185 0.93 -1.76 13.11
N GLY A 186 0.78 -2.17 11.85
CA GLY A 186 1.43 -3.35 11.28
C GLY A 186 0.84 -3.74 9.92
N PRO A 187 1.36 -4.81 9.30
CA PRO A 187 0.99 -5.23 7.95
C PRO A 187 -0.50 -5.50 7.75
N THR A 188 -1.11 -6.22 8.71
CA THR A 188 -2.53 -6.61 8.63
C THR A 188 -3.49 -5.49 9.05
N SER A 189 -2.97 -4.39 9.60
CA SER A 189 -3.77 -3.24 10.05
C SER A 189 -3.71 -2.03 9.12
N THR A 190 -3.04 -2.14 7.97
CA THR A 190 -3.21 -1.16 6.89
C THR A 190 -4.67 -1.17 6.44
N TRP A 191 -5.21 0.00 6.09
CA TRP A 191 -6.65 0.07 5.77
C TRP A 191 -7.03 -0.82 4.57
N PRO A 192 -6.19 -1.01 3.52
CA PRO A 192 -6.50 -1.96 2.46
C PRO A 192 -6.45 -3.41 2.95
N ALA A 193 -5.52 -3.78 3.84
CA ALA A 193 -5.48 -5.13 4.40
C ALA A 193 -6.73 -5.43 5.25
N VAL A 194 -7.17 -4.48 6.08
CA VAL A 194 -8.41 -4.58 6.88
C VAL A 194 -9.62 -4.74 5.96
N ALA A 195 -9.71 -3.92 4.90
CA ALA A 195 -10.82 -3.99 3.95
C ALA A 195 -10.82 -5.32 3.17
N ALA A 196 -9.65 -5.79 2.72
CA ALA A 196 -9.51 -7.02 1.96
C ALA A 196 -9.87 -8.26 2.80
N ALA A 197 -9.43 -8.29 4.06
CA ALA A 197 -9.76 -9.38 4.99
C ALA A 197 -11.28 -9.47 5.25
N ARG A 198 -11.96 -8.33 5.39
CA ARG A 198 -13.42 -8.29 5.54
C ARG A 198 -14.17 -8.64 4.25
N GLY A 199 -13.68 -8.15 3.10
CA GLY A 199 -14.27 -8.40 1.79
C GLY A 199 -13.94 -9.77 1.19
N GLY A 200 -13.12 -10.59 1.85
CA GLY A 200 -12.69 -11.89 1.33
C GLY A 200 -11.86 -11.81 0.05
N ALA A 201 -11.13 -10.71 -0.14
CA ALA A 201 -10.39 -10.41 -1.37
C ALA A 201 -8.88 -10.61 -1.22
N ASN A 202 -8.23 -11.05 -2.29
CA ASN A 202 -6.79 -11.18 -2.40
C ASN A 202 -6.17 -9.82 -2.76
N LEU A 203 -5.63 -9.11 -1.77
CA LEU A 203 -5.05 -7.77 -1.97
C LEU A 203 -3.75 -7.81 -2.79
N ILE A 204 -3.68 -6.92 -3.79
CA ILE A 204 -2.46 -6.37 -4.40
C ILE A 204 -2.44 -4.87 -4.07
N ASN A 205 -1.55 -4.44 -3.20
CA ASN A 205 -1.48 -3.05 -2.77
C ASN A 205 -0.37 -2.31 -3.52
N LEU A 206 -0.74 -1.48 -4.48
CA LEU A 206 0.13 -0.54 -5.19
C LEU A 206 0.07 0.86 -4.56
N GLY A 207 -0.12 0.95 -3.25
CA GLY A 207 0.03 2.18 -2.49
C GLY A 207 1.49 2.61 -2.42
N PHE A 208 1.83 3.79 -2.94
CA PHE A 208 3.19 4.32 -2.91
C PHE A 208 3.23 5.67 -2.19
N GLY A 209 3.81 5.67 -0.99
CA GLY A 209 3.98 6.88 -0.17
C GLY A 209 4.66 8.00 -0.95
N GLY A 210 4.00 9.17 -1.01
CA GLY A 210 4.52 10.34 -1.71
C GLY A 210 4.50 10.29 -3.24
N ASN A 211 4.20 9.13 -3.83
CA ASN A 211 4.47 8.83 -5.25
C ASN A 211 3.21 8.49 -6.06
N ALA A 212 2.00 8.67 -5.53
CA ALA A 212 0.77 8.49 -6.31
C ALA A 212 0.50 9.71 -7.22
N LEU A 213 1.31 9.87 -8.27
CA LEU A 213 1.38 11.09 -9.09
C LEU A 213 0.74 10.97 -10.49
N LEU A 214 -0.08 9.93 -10.72
CA LEU A 214 -0.66 9.58 -12.02
C LEU A 214 0.39 9.15 -13.05
N ASP A 215 1.43 8.45 -12.60
CA ASP A 215 2.49 7.98 -13.47
C ASP A 215 1.98 7.00 -14.54
N PRO A 216 2.31 7.23 -15.83
CA PRO A 216 1.93 6.32 -16.90
C PRO A 216 2.48 4.90 -16.73
N PHE A 217 3.67 4.75 -16.11
CA PHE A 217 4.23 3.43 -15.84
C PHE A 217 3.42 2.66 -14.79
N THR A 218 2.82 3.35 -13.83
CA THR A 218 1.92 2.73 -12.84
C THR A 218 0.60 2.34 -13.48
N ALA A 219 0.05 3.18 -14.36
CA ALA A 219 -1.16 2.85 -15.11
C ALA A 219 -0.98 1.58 -15.96
N ARG A 220 0.17 1.45 -16.65
CA ARG A 220 0.51 0.23 -17.41
C ARG A 220 0.76 -0.98 -16.52
N ALA A 221 1.41 -0.80 -15.37
CA ALA A 221 1.57 -1.88 -14.40
C ALA A 221 0.20 -2.41 -13.94
N ILE A 222 -0.76 -1.52 -13.67
CA ILE A 222 -2.14 -1.90 -13.34
C ILE A 222 -2.79 -2.63 -14.52
N ARG A 223 -2.75 -2.04 -15.73
CA ARG A 223 -3.29 -2.62 -16.97
C ARG A 223 -2.82 -4.06 -17.21
N ASP A 224 -1.55 -4.34 -16.95
CA ASP A 224 -0.92 -5.62 -17.25
C ASP A 224 -1.04 -6.62 -16.09
N THR A 225 -1.57 -6.21 -14.93
CA THR A 225 -1.71 -7.06 -13.73
C THR A 225 -3.12 -7.64 -13.65
N PRO A 226 -3.29 -8.98 -13.64
CA PRO A 226 -4.60 -9.59 -13.46
C PRO A 226 -5.28 -9.13 -12.16
N ALA A 227 -6.52 -8.64 -12.28
CA ALA A 227 -7.32 -8.15 -11.18
C ALA A 227 -8.81 -8.31 -11.48
N ASP A 228 -9.55 -8.83 -10.51
CA ASP A 228 -11.01 -8.96 -10.58
C ASP A 228 -11.71 -7.68 -10.13
N LEU A 229 -11.04 -6.88 -9.30
CA LEU A 229 -11.53 -5.62 -8.73
C LEU A 229 -10.40 -4.60 -8.71
N ILE A 230 -10.65 -3.37 -9.15
CA ILE A 230 -9.64 -2.30 -9.17
C ILE A 230 -10.15 -1.07 -8.43
N SER A 231 -9.32 -0.50 -7.56
CA SER A 231 -9.61 0.81 -6.97
C SER A 231 -8.41 1.76 -7.07
N LEU A 232 -8.69 3.01 -7.45
CA LEU A 232 -7.69 4.04 -7.68
C LEU A 232 -7.97 5.22 -6.74
N LYS A 233 -7.13 5.41 -5.73
CA LYS A 233 -7.23 6.53 -4.79
C LYS A 233 -6.26 7.65 -5.15
N ILE A 234 -6.74 8.63 -5.91
CA ILE A 234 -5.92 9.67 -6.56
C ILE A 234 -6.05 10.99 -5.82
N GLY A 235 -4.95 11.75 -5.69
CA GLY A 235 -5.02 13.20 -5.50
C GLY A 235 -4.07 13.79 -4.46
N ILE A 236 -3.96 13.18 -3.27
CA ILE A 236 -3.21 13.81 -2.15
C ILE A 236 -1.74 14.05 -2.51
N ASN A 237 -1.05 13.13 -3.22
CA ASN A 237 0.34 13.36 -3.61
C ASN A 237 0.48 14.39 -4.73
N VAL A 238 -0.47 14.45 -5.67
CA VAL A 238 -0.52 15.48 -6.72
C VAL A 238 -0.62 16.88 -6.08
N ALA A 239 -1.47 17.05 -5.07
CA ALA A 239 -1.58 18.30 -4.33
C ALA A 239 -0.34 18.59 -3.47
N ASN A 240 0.13 17.61 -2.70
CA ASN A 240 1.29 17.77 -1.80
C ASN A 240 2.57 18.15 -2.55
N ALA A 241 2.77 17.62 -3.75
CA ALA A 241 3.96 17.91 -4.56
C ALA A 241 3.82 19.18 -5.41
N ASP A 242 2.64 19.81 -5.46
CA ASP A 242 2.31 20.84 -6.45
C ASP A 242 2.57 20.36 -7.89
N ALA A 243 2.33 19.08 -8.16
CA ALA A 243 2.88 18.39 -9.34
C ALA A 243 2.34 18.91 -10.68
N MET A 244 1.12 19.44 -10.68
CA MET A 244 0.47 19.94 -11.88
C MET A 244 -0.65 20.94 -11.57
N ARG A 245 -1.16 21.59 -12.62
CA ARG A 245 -2.31 22.50 -12.57
C ARG A 245 -3.58 21.79 -13.04
N LEU A 246 -4.75 22.34 -12.70
CA LEU A 246 -6.07 21.78 -13.05
C LEU A 246 -6.21 21.44 -14.53
N ARG A 247 -5.67 22.28 -15.42
CA ARG A 247 -5.69 22.06 -16.87
C ARG A 247 -4.96 20.79 -17.32
N ALA A 248 -3.93 20.36 -16.59
CA ALA A 248 -3.20 19.12 -16.88
C ALA A 248 -3.80 17.92 -16.12
N PHE A 249 -4.34 18.15 -14.92
CA PHE A 249 -4.91 17.09 -14.07
C PHE A 249 -6.04 16.31 -14.73
N GLY A 250 -7.02 16.99 -15.31
CA GLY A 250 -8.16 16.32 -15.96
C GLY A 250 -7.73 15.32 -17.05
N PRO A 251 -6.96 15.77 -18.07
CA PRO A 251 -6.41 14.88 -19.09
C PRO A 251 -5.52 13.76 -18.53
N ALA A 252 -4.71 14.02 -17.50
CA ALA A 252 -3.87 12.98 -16.88
C ALA A 252 -4.71 11.88 -16.22
N VAL A 253 -5.79 12.23 -15.51
CA VAL A 253 -6.73 11.25 -14.96
C VAL A 253 -7.41 10.45 -16.06
N HIS A 254 -7.86 11.10 -17.14
CA HIS A 254 -8.45 10.40 -18.29
C HIS A 254 -7.48 9.40 -18.90
N GLY A 255 -6.24 9.81 -19.21
CA GLY A 255 -5.24 8.92 -19.78
C GLY A 255 -4.87 7.75 -18.85
N PHE A 256 -4.84 7.98 -17.53
CA PHE A 256 -4.63 6.92 -16.55
C PHE A 256 -5.79 5.90 -16.58
N LEU A 257 -7.04 6.37 -16.57
CA LEU A 257 -8.23 5.52 -16.64
C LEU A 257 -8.32 4.76 -17.98
N ASP A 258 -8.02 5.42 -19.09
CA ASP A 258 -8.01 4.81 -20.42
C ASP A 258 -6.96 3.69 -20.47
N THR A 259 -5.74 3.94 -19.99
CA THR A 259 -4.68 2.92 -19.92
C THR A 259 -5.10 1.72 -19.08
N VAL A 260 -5.77 1.92 -17.94
CA VAL A 260 -6.28 0.80 -17.12
C VAL A 260 -7.36 0.03 -17.88
N ARG A 261 -8.28 0.72 -18.55
CA ARG A 261 -9.36 0.11 -19.35
C ARG A 261 -8.88 -0.67 -20.57
N GLU A 262 -7.72 -0.34 -21.14
CA GLU A 262 -7.10 -1.15 -22.21
C GLU A 262 -6.84 -2.60 -21.78
N GLY A 263 -6.52 -2.84 -20.51
CA GLY A 263 -6.29 -4.17 -19.94
C GLY A 263 -7.50 -4.74 -19.19
N HIS A 264 -8.39 -3.86 -18.72
CA HIS A 264 -9.53 -4.20 -17.89
C HIS A 264 -10.84 -3.57 -18.40
N PRO A 265 -11.36 -4.00 -19.57
CA PRO A 265 -12.51 -3.34 -20.20
C PRO A 265 -13.78 -3.33 -19.33
N GLU A 266 -14.04 -4.44 -18.60
CA GLU A 266 -15.29 -4.63 -17.83
C GLU A 266 -15.05 -4.82 -16.32
N THR A 267 -13.80 -4.87 -15.85
CA THR A 267 -13.48 -5.04 -14.43
C THR A 267 -14.11 -3.90 -13.61
N PRO A 268 -14.82 -4.17 -12.49
CA PRO A 268 -15.27 -3.10 -11.60
C PRO A 268 -14.12 -2.19 -11.18
N LEU A 269 -14.22 -0.91 -11.52
CA LEU A 269 -13.21 0.11 -11.25
C LEU A 269 -13.80 1.18 -10.34
N LEU A 270 -13.27 1.29 -9.12
CA LEU A 270 -13.66 2.31 -8.16
C LEU A 270 -12.64 3.46 -8.12
N LEU A 271 -13.05 4.63 -8.60
CA LEU A 271 -12.30 5.88 -8.41
C LEU A 271 -12.62 6.46 -7.03
N VAL A 272 -11.59 6.57 -6.18
CA VAL A 272 -11.71 7.09 -4.82
C VAL A 272 -11.01 8.43 -4.73
N SER A 273 -11.71 9.45 -4.23
CA SER A 273 -11.08 10.75 -4.02
C SER A 273 -10.26 10.79 -2.72
N PRO A 274 -9.45 11.85 -2.47
CA PRO A 274 -8.75 12.00 -1.21
C PRO A 274 -9.71 12.02 -0.01
N ILE A 275 -9.25 11.47 1.11
CA ILE A 275 -9.90 11.67 2.42
C ILE A 275 -9.66 13.10 2.90
N LEU A 276 -10.34 13.53 3.97
CA LEU A 276 -10.08 14.83 4.58
C LEU A 276 -8.61 14.94 5.03
N CYS A 277 -7.96 16.05 4.64
CA CYS A 277 -6.66 16.46 5.15
C CYS A 277 -6.67 18.00 5.28
N PRO A 278 -6.95 18.55 6.47
CA PRO A 278 -7.28 19.95 6.65
C PRO A 278 -6.25 20.93 6.09
N VAL A 279 -4.96 20.61 6.22
CA VAL A 279 -3.87 21.47 5.73
C VAL A 279 -3.86 21.65 4.22
N GLN A 280 -4.51 20.75 3.46
CA GLN A 280 -4.52 20.74 1.99
C GLN A 280 -5.93 20.98 1.40
N GLU A 281 -6.95 21.19 2.24
CA GLU A 281 -8.34 21.36 1.80
C GLU A 281 -8.54 22.59 0.91
N ARG A 282 -7.87 23.69 1.27
CA ARG A 282 -7.99 25.01 0.62
C ARG A 282 -6.66 25.70 0.35
N THR A 283 -5.56 25.11 0.78
CA THR A 283 -4.22 25.64 0.56
C THR A 283 -3.49 24.69 -0.38
N PRO A 284 -2.99 25.17 -1.54
CA PRO A 284 -2.26 24.31 -2.46
C PRO A 284 -0.87 23.99 -1.92
N GLY A 285 -0.24 22.97 -2.51
CA GLY A 285 1.13 22.58 -2.16
C GLY A 285 2.18 23.60 -2.60
N PRO A 286 3.46 23.31 -2.34
CA PRO A 286 3.94 22.05 -1.79
C PRO A 286 3.66 21.91 -0.29
N LEU A 287 3.60 20.67 0.17
CA LEU A 287 3.57 20.33 1.58
C LEU A 287 5.00 20.26 2.12
N ALA A 288 5.26 20.82 3.30
CA ALA A 288 6.57 20.81 3.93
C ALA A 288 6.47 20.56 5.45
N PRO A 289 7.53 20.01 6.07
CA PRO A 289 7.64 19.97 7.52
C PRO A 289 7.51 21.38 8.12
N ASP A 290 6.80 21.51 9.24
CA ASP A 290 6.74 22.74 10.01
C ASP A 290 7.93 22.81 10.99
N PRO A 291 8.94 23.66 10.73
CA PRO A 291 10.11 23.75 11.60
C PRO A 291 9.79 24.34 12.98
N GLY A 292 8.63 24.99 13.15
CA GLY A 292 8.19 25.56 14.41
C GLY A 292 7.39 24.58 15.28
N ALA A 293 7.05 23.39 14.77
CA ALA A 293 6.24 22.42 15.50
C ALA A 293 7.10 21.59 16.47
N PRO A 294 6.61 21.29 17.69
CA PRO A 294 7.35 20.50 18.69
C PRO A 294 7.48 19.01 18.33
N ARG A 295 6.72 18.57 17.32
CA ARG A 295 6.74 17.22 16.73
C ARG A 295 6.56 17.37 15.23
N LEU A 296 6.90 16.33 14.46
CA LEU A 296 6.70 16.35 13.01
C LEU A 296 5.23 16.65 12.69
N ARG A 297 5.01 17.80 12.05
CA ARG A 297 3.75 18.21 11.45
C ARG A 297 4.05 18.78 10.08
N PHE A 298 3.09 18.67 9.18
CA PHE A 298 3.20 19.24 7.86
C PHE A 298 2.27 20.44 7.70
N ARG A 299 2.67 21.36 6.82
CA ARG A 299 1.84 22.48 6.38
C ARG A 299 1.95 22.65 4.88
N ALA A 300 0.87 23.11 4.26
CA ALA A 300 0.87 23.56 2.88
C ALA A 300 1.49 24.96 2.79
N LEU A 301 2.37 25.17 1.81
CA LEU A 301 3.10 26.43 1.63
C LEU A 301 2.53 27.35 0.55
N GLY A 302 1.59 26.85 -0.27
CA GLY A 302 1.04 27.61 -1.39
C GLY A 302 0.06 28.71 -0.95
N ASP A 303 -0.23 29.65 -1.85
CA ASP A 303 -1.20 30.72 -1.60
C ASP A 303 -2.60 30.27 -2.06
N PRO A 304 -3.63 30.27 -1.18
CA PRO A 304 -5.02 29.97 -1.55
C PRO A 304 -5.55 30.82 -2.71
N ALA A 305 -5.07 32.06 -2.91
CA ALA A 305 -5.50 32.90 -4.03
C ALA A 305 -5.10 32.32 -5.41
N GLU A 306 -4.03 31.52 -5.47
CA GLU A 306 -3.57 30.89 -6.71
C GLU A 306 -4.44 29.70 -7.15
N VAL A 307 -5.47 29.31 -6.37
CA VAL A 307 -6.48 28.36 -6.84
C VAL A 307 -7.19 28.88 -8.09
N ALA A 308 -7.43 30.19 -8.17
CA ALA A 308 -8.03 30.83 -9.34
C ALA A 308 -7.17 30.70 -10.61
N SER A 309 -5.85 30.53 -10.46
CA SER A 309 -4.91 30.27 -11.58
C SER A 309 -4.66 28.78 -11.82
N GLY A 310 -5.48 27.90 -11.20
CA GLY A 310 -5.48 26.47 -11.46
C GLY A 310 -4.55 25.66 -10.56
N ARG A 311 -4.08 26.20 -9.43
CA ARG A 311 -3.46 25.35 -8.39
C ARG A 311 -4.47 24.36 -7.81
N LEU A 312 -3.96 23.20 -7.41
CA LEU A 312 -4.78 22.11 -6.92
C LEU A 312 -4.80 22.07 -5.40
N THR A 313 -6.00 22.05 -4.84
CA THR A 313 -6.30 21.69 -3.46
C THR A 313 -7.09 20.38 -3.44
N LEU A 314 -7.30 19.78 -2.28
CA LEU A 314 -8.13 18.57 -2.20
C LEU A 314 -9.58 18.82 -2.57
N THR A 315 -10.11 20.02 -2.32
CA THR A 315 -11.46 20.39 -2.77
C THR A 315 -11.55 20.39 -4.29
N VAL A 316 -10.63 21.09 -4.96
CA VAL A 316 -10.58 21.14 -6.44
C VAL A 316 -10.40 19.75 -7.04
N ILE A 317 -9.53 18.93 -6.46
CA ILE A 317 -9.30 17.55 -6.91
C ILE A 317 -10.55 16.69 -6.73
N ARG A 318 -11.23 16.76 -5.58
CA ARG A 318 -12.47 16.02 -5.35
C ARG A 318 -13.54 16.36 -6.38
N ASP A 319 -13.75 17.66 -6.63
CA ASP A 319 -14.72 18.14 -7.61
C ASP A 319 -14.37 17.68 -9.04
N ALA A 320 -13.09 17.75 -9.41
CA ALA A 320 -12.62 17.30 -10.71
C ALA A 320 -12.80 15.78 -10.90
N LEU A 321 -12.43 14.96 -9.91
CA LEU A 321 -12.59 13.50 -9.96
C LEU A 321 -14.07 13.11 -10.02
N ALA A 322 -14.93 13.75 -9.21
CA ALA A 322 -16.37 13.51 -9.24
C ALA A 322 -16.97 13.84 -10.62
N GLY A 323 -16.60 14.99 -11.19
CA GLY A 323 -17.07 15.38 -12.51
C GLY A 323 -16.56 14.48 -13.64
N ILE A 324 -15.32 13.98 -13.54
CA ILE A 324 -14.78 13.00 -14.49
C ILE A 324 -15.53 11.68 -14.40
N ALA A 325 -15.73 11.15 -13.19
CA ALA A 325 -16.44 9.90 -13.00
C ALA A 325 -17.90 10.00 -13.48
N ALA A 326 -18.60 11.08 -13.14
CA ALA A 326 -19.98 11.28 -13.55
C ALA A 326 -20.15 11.28 -15.08
N ARG A 327 -19.29 12.00 -15.82
CA ARG A 327 -19.33 12.01 -17.29
C ARG A 327 -19.00 10.65 -17.89
N ARG A 328 -18.01 9.94 -17.34
CA ARG A 328 -17.60 8.64 -17.87
C ARG A 328 -18.60 7.54 -17.55
N ALA A 329 -19.33 7.63 -16.45
CA ALA A 329 -20.34 6.64 -16.07
C ALA A 329 -21.50 6.56 -17.07
N GLU A 330 -21.67 7.55 -17.96
CA GLU A 330 -22.62 7.48 -19.07
C GLU A 330 -22.25 6.38 -20.08
N ASP A 331 -20.96 6.13 -20.29
CA ASP A 331 -20.43 5.16 -21.27
C ASP A 331 -19.74 3.94 -20.62
N ASP A 332 -19.37 4.02 -19.34
CA ASP A 332 -18.66 2.97 -18.59
C ASP A 332 -19.47 2.57 -17.33
N PRO A 333 -20.35 1.56 -17.43
CA PRO A 333 -21.21 1.12 -16.32
C PRO A 333 -20.43 0.42 -15.19
N HIS A 334 -19.14 0.13 -15.40
CA HIS A 334 -18.25 -0.50 -14.43
C HIS A 334 -17.36 0.52 -13.71
N LEU A 335 -17.48 1.81 -14.02
CA LEU A 335 -16.79 2.89 -13.31
C LEU A 335 -17.67 3.41 -12.17
N HIS A 336 -17.14 3.30 -10.96
CA HIS A 336 -17.78 3.77 -9.74
C HIS A 336 -16.97 4.92 -9.12
N TYR A 337 -17.64 5.78 -8.35
CA TYR A 337 -16.99 6.85 -7.61
C TYR A 337 -17.31 6.77 -6.12
N LEU A 338 -16.29 7.00 -5.29
CA LEU A 338 -16.43 7.14 -3.84
C LEU A 338 -15.74 8.43 -3.39
N ASP A 339 -16.50 9.32 -2.75
CA ASP A 339 -15.93 10.46 -2.03
C ASP A 339 -15.17 9.95 -0.80
N GLY A 340 -13.85 10.15 -0.80
CA GLY A 340 -12.96 9.72 0.27
C GLY A 340 -13.33 10.28 1.64
N ARG A 341 -14.06 11.41 1.73
CA ARG A 341 -14.52 11.95 3.01
C ARG A 341 -15.56 11.06 3.69
N VAL A 342 -16.25 10.21 2.93
CA VAL A 342 -17.12 9.17 3.51
C VAL A 342 -16.28 8.17 4.31
N LEU A 343 -15.03 7.92 3.93
CA LEU A 343 -14.12 7.01 4.66
C LEU A 343 -13.48 7.66 5.88
N TYR A 344 -13.11 8.93 5.77
CA TYR A 344 -12.58 9.75 6.86
C TYR A 344 -12.85 11.24 6.57
N GLY A 345 -13.76 11.82 7.33
CA GLY A 345 -14.26 13.20 7.17
C GLY A 345 -14.08 14.06 8.43
N GLU A 346 -14.79 15.17 8.49
CA GLU A 346 -14.64 16.20 9.54
C GLU A 346 -14.98 15.66 10.93
N ALA A 347 -16.02 14.83 11.03
CA ALA A 347 -16.40 14.17 12.27
C ALA A 347 -15.31 13.19 12.75
N ASP A 348 -14.69 12.47 11.82
CA ASP A 348 -13.59 11.55 12.15
C ASP A 348 -12.33 12.31 12.57
N TYR A 349 -12.03 13.46 11.95
CA TYR A 349 -10.91 14.32 12.35
C TYR A 349 -11.11 14.94 13.73
N ALA A 350 -12.34 15.33 14.09
CA ALA A 350 -12.65 15.85 15.41
C ALA A 350 -12.43 14.81 16.52
N GLU A 351 -12.66 13.53 16.23
CA GLU A 351 -12.49 12.42 17.18
C GLU A 351 -11.06 11.84 17.17
N LEU A 352 -10.51 11.63 15.98
CA LEU A 352 -9.23 10.97 15.71
C LEU A 352 -8.39 11.84 14.75
N PRO A 353 -7.83 12.97 15.24
CA PRO A 353 -7.08 13.91 14.40
C PRO A 353 -5.83 13.26 13.78
N LEU A 354 -5.38 13.84 12.66
CA LEU A 354 -4.16 13.42 11.97
C LEU A 354 -2.92 13.87 12.77
N PRO A 355 -2.10 12.96 13.34
CA PRO A 355 -1.04 13.36 14.28
C PRO A 355 0.03 14.28 13.70
N ASP A 356 0.29 14.16 12.39
CA ASP A 356 1.22 15.00 11.64
C ASP A 356 0.51 15.94 10.66
N GLU A 357 -0.81 16.09 10.80
CA GLU A 357 -1.73 16.79 9.89
C GLU A 357 -1.98 16.14 8.53
N VAL A 358 -1.47 14.94 8.27
CA VAL A 358 -1.58 14.28 6.95
C VAL A 358 -2.03 12.83 7.03
N HIS A 359 -1.40 12.06 7.92
CA HIS A 359 -1.53 10.60 7.96
C HIS A 359 -2.50 10.17 9.07
N PRO A 360 -3.44 9.24 8.77
CA PRO A 360 -4.31 8.67 9.78
C PRO A 360 -3.53 7.91 10.85
N ALA A 361 -3.92 8.08 12.12
CA ALA A 361 -3.43 7.22 13.21
C ALA A 361 -3.87 5.74 13.01
N PRO A 362 -3.26 4.77 13.71
CA PRO A 362 -3.64 3.35 13.59
C PRO A 362 -5.15 3.07 13.74
N GLU A 363 -5.83 3.75 14.66
CA GLU A 363 -7.26 3.62 14.89
C GLU A 363 -8.08 4.10 13.68
N SER A 364 -7.62 5.19 13.05
CA SER A 364 -8.22 5.74 11.82
C SER A 364 -8.01 4.81 10.63
N HIS A 365 -6.86 4.11 10.53
CA HIS A 365 -6.66 3.07 9.50
C HIS A 365 -7.70 1.95 9.61
N ARG A 366 -7.93 1.45 10.84
CA ARG A 366 -8.94 0.42 11.09
C ARG A 366 -10.33 0.92 10.70
N ARG A 367 -10.70 2.14 11.11
CA ARG A 367 -12.00 2.75 10.77
C ARG A 367 -12.19 2.91 9.27
N ILE A 368 -11.18 3.41 8.56
CA ILE A 368 -11.21 3.55 7.10
C ILE A 368 -11.40 2.18 6.44
N GLY A 369 -10.66 1.17 6.87
CA GLY A 369 -10.75 -0.19 6.31
C GLY A 369 -12.10 -0.85 6.55
N GLU A 370 -12.61 -0.80 7.78
CA GLU A 370 -13.94 -1.31 8.13
C GLU A 370 -15.05 -0.61 7.35
N ARG A 371 -14.98 0.72 7.22
CA ARG A 371 -15.97 1.51 6.49
C ARG A 371 -15.89 1.27 4.98
N PHE A 372 -14.68 1.12 4.42
CA PHE A 372 -14.51 0.74 3.01
C PHE A 372 -15.13 -0.63 2.74
N ALA A 373 -14.86 -1.63 3.60
CA ALA A 373 -15.46 -2.96 3.46
C ALA A 373 -17.00 -2.89 3.45
N ALA A 374 -17.58 -2.20 4.44
CA ALA A 374 -19.02 -2.04 4.54
C ALA A 374 -19.66 -1.41 3.29
N LEU A 375 -19.03 -0.36 2.75
CA LEU A 375 -19.60 0.41 1.64
C LEU A 375 -19.35 -0.21 0.27
N VAL A 376 -18.20 -0.87 0.09
CA VAL A 376 -17.71 -1.27 -1.24
C VAL A 376 -17.89 -2.75 -1.49
N PHE A 377 -17.64 -3.59 -0.49
CA PHE A 377 -17.69 -5.06 -0.60
C PHE A 377 -19.00 -5.64 -0.05
N GLU A 378 -19.45 -5.16 1.11
CA GLU A 378 -20.56 -5.78 1.86
C GLU A 378 -21.94 -5.19 1.49
N SER A 379 -21.99 -3.96 1.00
CA SER A 379 -23.22 -3.30 0.56
C SER A 379 -23.74 -3.92 -0.73
N GLU A 380 -25.05 -4.15 -0.84
CA GLU A 380 -25.72 -4.65 -2.07
C GLU A 380 -25.45 -3.73 -3.27
N HIS A 381 -25.30 -2.43 -3.03
CA HIS A 381 -24.98 -1.43 -4.06
C HIS A 381 -23.49 -1.06 -4.08
N GLY A 382 -22.65 -1.82 -3.37
CA GLY A 382 -21.22 -1.64 -3.36
C GLY A 382 -20.61 -1.89 -4.73
N ALA A 383 -19.56 -1.13 -5.08
CA ALA A 383 -18.88 -1.27 -6.36
C ALA A 383 -18.33 -2.68 -6.59
N PHE A 384 -18.00 -3.40 -5.52
CA PHE A 384 -17.42 -4.75 -5.54
C PHE A 384 -18.34 -5.79 -4.89
N ALA A 385 -19.63 -5.49 -4.74
CA ALA A 385 -20.59 -6.48 -4.27
C ALA A 385 -20.55 -7.73 -5.16
N ALA A 386 -20.55 -8.91 -4.55
CA ALA A 386 -20.69 -10.16 -5.30
C ALA A 386 -22.06 -10.14 -5.99
N ARG A 387 -22.07 -10.03 -7.32
CA ARG A 387 -23.29 -10.04 -8.14
C ARG A 387 -23.70 -11.45 -8.50
#